data_AF-A0A972ENS3-F1
#
_entry.id   AF-A0A972ENS3-F1
#
_cell.length_a   1.000
_cell.length_b   1.000
_cell.length_c   1.000
_cell.angle_alpha   90.00
_cell.angle_beta   90.00
_cell.angle_gamma   90.00
#
_symmetry.space_group_name_H-M   'P 1'
#
loop_
_entity.id
_entity.type
_entity.pdbx_description
1 polymer ?
#
loop_
_entity_poly.entity_id
_entity_poly.type
_entity_poly.pdbx_seq_one_letter_code
_entity_poly.pdbx_strand_id
1 'polypeptide(L)'
;ETNRGKMEGLAILDIDTVQKSKRLIGNIILDSPLVTQPIIGFENHGGQTNIHQHEPLGKVLHGYGNDETGQKEGVIYKHVMATYCHGPLLPKNPQLADWLLQQALQQAGQPTELMPLDDALEQQASREMIQRLIKG
;
A
#
# COMPACT_ATOMS: atom_id res chain seq x y z
N GLU A 1 3.72 11.10 -17.28
CA GLU A 1 4.14 11.18 -18.70
C GLU A 1 4.54 9.80 -19.21
N THR A 2 4.28 9.50 -20.48
CA THR A 2 4.65 8.22 -21.13
C THR A 2 5.30 8.47 -22.49
N ASN A 3 5.89 7.42 -23.08
CA ASN A 3 6.42 7.47 -24.45
C ASN A 3 5.36 7.79 -25.52
N ARG A 4 4.07 7.74 -25.16
CA ARG A 4 2.93 8.10 -26.03
C ARG A 4 2.37 9.51 -25.74
N GLY A 5 3.05 10.27 -24.88
CA GLY A 5 2.63 11.59 -24.44
C GLY A 5 2.12 11.63 -23.00
N LYS A 6 1.72 12.83 -22.56
CA LYS A 6 1.11 13.08 -21.26
C LYS A 6 -0.39 12.77 -21.32
N MET A 7 -0.88 12.05 -20.31
CA MET A 7 -2.31 11.85 -20.08
C MET A 7 -2.69 12.60 -18.81
N GLU A 8 -3.80 13.33 -18.84
CA GLU A 8 -4.33 14.01 -17.66
C GLU A 8 -5.11 13.01 -16.80
N GLY A 9 -4.79 12.98 -15.51
CA GLY A 9 -5.56 12.23 -14.52
C GLY A 9 -6.77 13.02 -14.04
N LEU A 10 -7.53 12.44 -13.09
CA LEU A 10 -8.70 13.10 -12.50
C LEU A 10 -8.37 14.34 -11.64
N ALA A 11 -7.08 14.58 -11.35
CA ALA A 11 -6.60 15.69 -10.53
C ALA A 11 -7.25 15.79 -9.13
N ILE A 12 -7.67 14.64 -8.57
CA ILE A 12 -8.24 14.57 -7.21
C ILE A 12 -7.16 14.79 -6.15
N LEU A 13 -5.96 14.25 -6.38
CA LEU A 13 -4.77 14.47 -5.56
C LEU A 13 -3.69 15.15 -6.41
N ASP A 14 -2.89 15.99 -5.76
CA ASP A 14 -1.66 16.55 -6.32
C ASP A 14 -0.56 15.47 -6.31
N ILE A 15 -0.57 14.63 -7.35
CA ILE A 15 0.41 13.56 -7.59
C ILE A 15 0.68 13.46 -9.10
N ASP A 16 1.89 13.02 -9.45
CA ASP A 16 2.24 12.74 -10.84
C ASP A 16 2.95 11.39 -10.98
N THR A 17 2.79 10.76 -12.14
CA THR A 17 3.43 9.46 -12.44
C THR A 17 4.18 9.55 -13.76
N VAL A 18 5.44 9.12 -13.76
CA VAL A 18 6.30 9.01 -14.93
C VAL A 18 6.55 7.54 -15.25
N GLN A 19 6.25 7.13 -16.48
CA GLN A 19 6.58 5.79 -16.95
C GLN A 19 8.09 5.68 -17.20
N LYS A 20 8.76 4.74 -16.53
CA LYS A 20 10.16 4.38 -16.82
C LYS A 20 10.25 3.06 -17.60
N SER A 21 11.45 2.77 -18.11
CA SER A 21 11.74 1.56 -18.89
C SER A 21 11.77 0.30 -18.02
N LYS A 22 12.27 0.41 -16.78
CA LYS A 22 12.31 -0.68 -15.81
C LYS A 22 10.93 -0.83 -15.14
N ARG A 23 10.42 -2.07 -15.07
CA ARG A 23 9.30 -2.42 -14.20
C ARG A 23 9.81 -2.76 -12.81
N LEU A 24 9.13 -2.25 -11.80
CA LEU A 24 9.31 -2.57 -10.39
C LEU A 24 8.42 -3.76 -10.09
N ILE A 25 9.05 -4.93 -9.91
CA ILE A 25 8.36 -6.22 -9.78
C ILE A 25 8.94 -6.95 -8.57
N GLY A 26 8.09 -7.35 -7.64
CA GLY A 26 8.53 -8.10 -6.47
C GLY A 26 7.49 -8.19 -5.38
N ASN A 27 7.80 -8.97 -4.34
CA ASN A 27 7.07 -8.83 -3.08
C ASN A 27 7.46 -7.50 -2.44
N ILE A 28 6.53 -6.91 -1.70
CA ILE A 28 6.74 -5.65 -1.00
C ILE A 28 6.28 -5.79 0.45
N ILE A 29 7.04 -5.22 1.37
CA ILE A 29 6.73 -5.15 2.81
C ILE A 29 6.79 -3.68 3.21
N LEU A 30 5.73 -3.19 3.87
CA LEU A 30 5.65 -1.82 4.36
C LEU A 30 5.51 -1.80 5.89
N ASP A 31 6.13 -0.80 6.48
CA ASP A 31 5.84 -0.33 7.83
C ASP A 31 4.90 0.87 7.74
N SER A 32 3.71 0.77 8.35
CA SER A 32 2.66 1.78 8.23
C SER A 32 2.12 2.15 9.60
N PRO A 33 1.92 3.44 9.91
CA PRO A 33 1.34 3.86 11.18
C PRO A 33 -0.16 3.52 11.30
N LEU A 34 -0.82 3.07 10.23
CA LEU A 34 -2.25 2.74 10.24
C LEU A 34 -2.56 1.42 10.96
N VAL A 35 -1.58 0.53 11.04
CA VAL A 35 -1.72 -0.84 11.53
C VAL A 35 -0.46 -1.24 12.31
N THR A 36 -0.56 -2.27 13.14
CA THR A 36 0.58 -2.72 13.97
C THR A 36 1.41 -3.81 13.30
N GLN A 37 0.82 -4.55 12.35
CA GLN A 37 1.53 -5.54 11.55
C GLN A 37 2.04 -4.94 10.23
N PRO A 38 3.20 -5.39 9.72
CA PRO A 38 3.67 -4.97 8.41
C PRO A 38 2.66 -5.30 7.31
N ILE A 39 2.51 -4.38 6.35
CA ILE A 39 1.67 -4.60 5.17
C ILE A 39 2.46 -5.39 4.14
N ILE A 40 1.90 -6.49 3.65
CA ILE A 40 2.53 -7.38 2.68
C ILE A 40 1.75 -7.36 1.38
N GLY A 41 2.46 -7.18 0.26
CA GLY A 41 1.87 -7.12 -1.06
C GLY A 41 2.77 -7.67 -2.16
N PHE A 42 2.36 -7.43 -3.39
CA PHE A 42 3.18 -7.62 -4.58
C PHE A 42 3.08 -6.37 -5.45
N GLU A 43 4.20 -5.94 -6.02
CA GLU A 43 4.27 -4.80 -6.94
C GLU A 43 4.70 -5.28 -8.33
N ASN A 44 4.24 -4.58 -9.36
CA ASN A 44 4.43 -4.89 -10.78
C ASN A 44 3.94 -3.71 -11.63
N HIS A 45 4.68 -2.60 -11.58
CA HIS A 45 4.36 -1.39 -12.32
C HIS A 45 5.63 -0.81 -12.96
N GLY A 46 5.46 -0.07 -14.05
CA GLY A 46 6.56 0.72 -14.65
C GLY A 46 6.42 2.23 -14.43
N GLY A 47 5.29 2.66 -13.84
CA GLY A 47 5.11 4.03 -13.42
C GLY A 47 5.85 4.29 -12.11
N GLN A 48 6.46 5.46 -11.99
CA GLN A 48 7.04 5.95 -10.75
C GLN A 48 6.30 7.20 -10.33
N THR A 49 5.77 7.20 -9.12
CA THR A 49 4.82 8.20 -8.63
C THR A 49 5.47 9.13 -7.64
N ASN A 50 5.39 10.44 -7.91
CA ASN A 50 5.70 11.47 -6.95
C ASN A 50 4.42 11.85 -6.20
N ILE A 51 4.44 11.71 -4.87
CA ILE A 51 3.30 12.05 -4.01
C ILE A 51 3.38 13.48 -3.46
N HIS A 52 4.39 14.26 -3.86
CA HIS A 52 4.61 15.64 -3.43
C HIS A 52 4.56 15.83 -1.91
N GLN A 53 3.57 16.59 -1.41
CA GLN A 53 3.41 16.91 0.01
C GLN A 53 2.50 15.93 0.76
N HIS A 54 2.00 14.88 0.10
CA HIS A 54 1.16 13.89 0.76
C HIS A 54 1.98 12.90 1.59
N GLU A 55 1.31 12.29 2.56
CA GLU A 55 1.89 11.22 3.36
C GLU A 55 1.82 9.89 2.61
N PRO A 56 2.87 9.05 2.68
CA PRO A 56 2.82 7.71 2.10
C PRO A 56 1.93 6.78 2.91
N LEU A 57 1.44 5.71 2.29
CA LEU A 57 0.78 4.60 3.01
C LEU A 57 1.73 3.95 4.01
N GLY A 58 3.00 3.81 3.65
CA GLY A 58 4.02 3.29 4.54
C GLY A 58 5.44 3.49 4.03
N LYS A 59 6.38 3.30 4.95
CA LYS A 59 7.80 3.16 4.63
C LYS A 59 8.04 1.77 4.06
N VAL A 60 8.80 1.69 2.97
CA VAL A 60 9.18 0.41 2.38
C VAL A 60 10.27 -0.25 3.23
N LEU A 61 10.02 -1.48 3.66
CA LEU A 61 11.00 -2.35 4.33
C LEU A 61 11.68 -3.32 3.35
N HIS A 62 10.97 -3.73 2.31
CA HIS A 62 11.46 -4.57 1.22
C HIS A 62 10.62 -4.26 -0.04
N GLY A 63 11.23 -4.20 -1.22
CA GLY A 63 10.58 -3.81 -2.48
C GLY A 63 10.97 -2.39 -2.92
N TYR A 64 10.15 -1.78 -3.78
CA TYR A 64 10.39 -0.46 -4.37
C TYR A 64 9.34 0.57 -3.93
N GLY A 65 8.05 0.22 -4.01
CA GLY A 65 6.96 1.13 -3.71
C GLY A 65 6.73 2.16 -4.81
N ASN A 66 6.63 3.44 -4.46
CA ASN A 66 6.25 4.48 -5.41
C ASN A 66 7.27 4.67 -6.53
N ASP A 67 8.56 4.42 -6.29
CA ASP A 67 9.64 4.62 -7.24
C ASP A 67 10.86 3.70 -7.00
N GLU A 68 11.91 3.86 -7.81
CA GLU A 68 13.13 3.05 -7.70
C GLU A 68 13.95 3.27 -6.42
N THR A 69 13.64 4.30 -5.63
CA THR A 69 14.40 4.60 -4.40
C THR A 69 14.08 3.63 -3.27
N GLY A 70 12.94 2.93 -3.31
CA GLY A 70 12.62 1.94 -2.29
C GLY A 70 12.33 2.53 -0.92
N GLN A 71 11.87 3.79 -0.83
CA GLN A 71 11.71 4.47 0.46
C GLN A 71 10.26 4.52 0.95
N LYS A 72 9.32 4.80 0.04
CA LYS A 72 7.93 5.11 0.37
C LYS A 72 7.00 4.42 -0.62
N GLU A 73 5.85 3.99 -0.13
CA GLU A 73 4.82 3.38 -0.98
C GLU A 73 3.45 4.00 -0.72
N GLY A 74 2.69 4.15 -1.80
CA GLY A 74 1.33 4.61 -1.81
C GLY A 74 1.17 6.05 -1.36
N VAL A 75 -0.08 6.43 -1.10
CA VAL A 75 -0.47 7.73 -0.57
C VAL A 75 -1.67 7.58 0.36
N ILE A 76 -1.67 8.36 1.43
CA ILE A 76 -2.80 8.55 2.34
C ILE A 76 -3.15 10.02 2.38
N TYR A 77 -4.40 10.32 2.04
CA TYR A 77 -4.96 11.67 2.18
C TYR A 77 -6.39 11.61 2.67
N LYS A 78 -6.62 11.98 3.93
CA LYS A 78 -7.91 11.81 4.62
C LYS A 78 -8.36 10.34 4.52
N HIS A 79 -9.45 10.03 3.83
CA HIS A 79 -9.95 8.67 3.61
C HIS A 79 -9.57 8.09 2.23
N VAL A 80 -8.68 8.76 1.49
CA VAL A 80 -8.12 8.23 0.25
C VAL A 80 -6.86 7.44 0.57
N MET A 81 -6.89 6.15 0.26
CA MET A 81 -5.72 5.28 0.22
C MET A 81 -5.48 4.85 -1.21
N ALA A 82 -4.27 5.08 -1.73
CA ALA A 82 -3.85 4.51 -3.01
C ALA A 82 -2.50 3.80 -2.87
N THR A 83 -2.31 2.73 -3.63
CA THR A 83 -1.11 1.87 -3.55
C THR A 83 -0.93 1.11 -4.86
N TYR A 84 0.32 0.83 -5.21
CA TYR A 84 0.72 -0.13 -6.23
C TYR A 84 0.65 -1.58 -5.76
N CYS A 85 0.60 -1.82 -4.44
CA CYS A 85 0.44 -3.15 -3.87
C CYS A 85 -0.82 -3.83 -4.42
N HIS A 86 -0.63 -4.98 -5.06
CA HIS A 86 -1.68 -5.82 -5.60
C HIS A 86 -1.50 -7.30 -5.22
N GLY A 87 -2.38 -8.13 -5.76
CA GLY A 87 -2.77 -9.42 -5.19
C GLY A 87 -4.02 -9.24 -4.31
N PRO A 88 -4.41 -10.22 -3.50
CA PRO A 88 -5.40 -9.95 -2.46
C PRO A 88 -4.73 -9.12 -1.34
N LEU A 89 -4.68 -7.78 -1.51
CA LEU A 89 -4.10 -6.87 -0.51
C LEU A 89 -4.82 -7.02 0.84
N LEU A 90 -6.14 -6.83 0.85
CA LEU A 90 -6.90 -6.83 2.11
C LEU A 90 -6.92 -8.20 2.80
N PRO A 91 -7.15 -9.34 2.11
CA PRO A 91 -7.10 -10.65 2.76
C PRO A 91 -5.71 -11.01 3.33
N LYS A 92 -4.63 -10.45 2.79
CA LYS A 92 -3.27 -10.64 3.36
C LYS A 92 -2.99 -9.74 4.55
N ASN A 93 -3.78 -8.69 4.73
CA ASN A 93 -3.54 -7.63 5.69
C ASN A 93 -4.86 -7.32 6.42
N PRO A 94 -5.36 -8.23 7.29
CA PRO A 94 -6.65 -8.09 7.95
C PRO A 94 -6.76 -6.79 8.75
N GLN A 95 -5.69 -6.37 9.44
CA GLN A 95 -5.67 -5.07 10.14
C GLN A 95 -5.89 -3.87 9.21
N LEU A 96 -5.42 -3.93 7.95
CA LEU A 96 -5.65 -2.87 6.97
C LEU A 96 -7.09 -2.89 6.46
N ALA A 97 -7.67 -4.08 6.30
CA ALA A 97 -9.08 -4.25 5.97
C ALA A 97 -9.98 -3.69 7.08
N ASP A 98 -9.67 -4.02 8.33
CA ASP A 98 -10.35 -3.50 9.52
C ASP A 98 -10.24 -1.98 9.62
N TRP A 99 -9.04 -1.43 9.39
CA TRP A 99 -8.85 0.01 9.38
C TRP A 99 -9.76 0.70 8.35
N LEU A 100 -9.86 0.16 7.12
CA LEU A 100 -10.77 0.69 6.09
C LEU A 100 -12.24 0.61 6.49
N LEU A 101 -12.66 -0.52 7.08
CA LEU A 101 -14.02 -0.69 7.59
C LEU A 101 -14.33 0.31 8.70
N GLN A 102 -13.39 0.51 9.63
CA GLN A 102 -13.51 1.50 10.70
C GLN A 102 -13.64 2.92 10.14
N GLN A 103 -12.86 3.31 9.12
CA GLN A 103 -13.00 4.61 8.47
C GLN A 103 -14.40 4.78 7.86
N ALA A 104 -14.92 3.75 7.18
CA ALA A 104 -16.24 3.77 6.58
C ALA A 104 -17.37 3.88 7.63
N LEU A 105 -17.28 3.09 8.71
CA LEU A 105 -18.24 3.11 9.81
C LEU A 105 -18.23 4.47 10.53
N GLN A 106 -17.05 5.03 10.77
CA GLN A 106 -16.89 6.35 11.36
C GLN A 106 -17.56 7.43 10.50
N GLN A 107 -17.37 7.39 9.18
CA GLN A 107 -18.03 8.32 8.26
C GLN A 107 -19.55 8.16 8.25
N ALA A 108 -20.05 6.93 8.42
CA ALA A 108 -21.48 6.64 8.53
C ALA A 108 -22.08 6.99 9.91
N GLY A 109 -21.27 7.44 10.87
CA GLY A 109 -21.72 7.68 12.25
C GLY A 109 -22.10 6.39 13.00
N GLN A 110 -21.54 5.26 12.59
CA GLN A 110 -21.78 3.95 13.20
C GLN A 110 -20.68 3.58 14.20
N PRO A 111 -20.95 2.64 15.13
CA PRO A 111 -19.91 2.09 16.00
C PRO A 111 -18.75 1.51 15.19
N THR A 112 -17.52 1.86 15.55
CA THR A 112 -16.30 1.44 14.85
C THR A 112 -15.65 0.20 15.47
N GLU A 113 -16.19 -0.32 16.57
CA GLU A 113 -15.68 -1.54 17.18
C GLU A 113 -16.06 -2.74 16.33
N LEU A 114 -15.05 -3.44 15.81
CA LEU A 114 -15.22 -4.64 15.00
C LEU A 114 -15.13 -5.87 15.91
N MET A 115 -15.96 -6.87 15.63
CA MET A 115 -15.87 -8.16 16.31
C MET A 115 -14.57 -8.85 15.91
N PRO A 116 -13.71 -9.24 16.86
CA PRO A 116 -12.46 -9.94 16.53
C PRO A 116 -12.72 -11.24 15.78
N LEU A 117 -11.94 -11.46 14.73
CA LEU A 117 -11.89 -12.71 13.98
C LEU A 117 -10.56 -13.43 14.25
N ASP A 118 -10.53 -14.73 13.94
CA ASP A 118 -9.31 -15.51 14.03
C ASP A 118 -8.43 -15.28 12.79
N ASP A 119 -7.40 -14.43 12.94
CA ASP A 119 -6.42 -14.13 11.90
C ASP A 119 -5.19 -15.06 11.93
N ALA A 120 -5.25 -16.21 12.61
CA ALA A 120 -4.06 -17.05 12.82
C ALA A 120 -3.36 -17.46 11.52
N LEU A 121 -4.12 -17.76 10.46
CA LEU A 121 -3.58 -18.17 9.15
C LEU A 121 -2.94 -17.01 8.40
N GLU A 122 -3.58 -15.84 8.40
CA GLU A 122 -3.10 -14.60 7.79
C GLU A 122 -1.80 -14.17 8.46
N GLN A 123 -1.76 -14.20 9.81
CA GLN A 123 -0.57 -13.89 10.58
C GLN A 123 0.56 -14.90 10.34
N GLN A 124 0.23 -16.19 10.19
CA GLN A 124 1.24 -17.20 9.84
C GLN A 124 1.81 -16.94 8.44
N ALA A 125 0.96 -16.75 7.44
CA ALA A 125 1.39 -16.44 6.07
C ALA A 125 2.23 -15.17 6.01
N SER A 126 1.86 -14.14 6.79
CA SER A 126 2.60 -12.90 6.93
C SER A 126 4.01 -13.13 7.49
N ARG A 127 4.12 -13.86 8.61
CA ARG A 127 5.41 -14.20 9.23
C ARG A 127 6.32 -14.97 8.29
N GLU A 128 5.80 -15.98 7.59
CA GLU A 128 6.58 -16.77 6.63
C GLU A 128 7.16 -15.90 5.51
N MET A 129 6.34 -14.99 4.97
CA MET A 129 6.79 -14.08 3.92
C MET A 129 7.87 -13.10 4.43
N ILE A 130 7.65 -12.50 5.60
CA ILE A 130 8.63 -11.58 6.22
C ILE A 130 9.95 -12.29 6.49
N GLN A 131 9.91 -13.49 7.07
CA GLN A 131 11.12 -14.28 7.33
C GLN A 131 11.88 -14.57 6.04
N ARG A 132 11.18 -14.98 4.98
CA ARG A 132 11.78 -15.27 3.68
C ARG A 132 12.45 -14.05 3.04
N LEU A 133 11.87 -12.86 3.18
CA LEU A 133 12.31 -11.66 2.45
C LEU A 133 13.31 -10.78 3.21
N ILE A 134 13.32 -10.83 4.55
CA ILE A 134 14.21 -10.00 5.39
C ILE A 134 15.44 -10.78 5.88
N LYS A 135 15.32 -12.10 6.11
CA LYS A 135 16.45 -12.93 6.59
C LYS A 135 17.19 -13.67 5.48
N GLY A 136 16.72 -13.56 4.23
CA GLY A 136 17.35 -14.15 3.05
C GLY A 136 18.57 -13.36 2.59
#